data_AF-A0A3N6PVQ7-F1
#
_entry.id   AF-A0A3N6PVQ7-F1
#
_cell.length_a   1.000
_cell.length_b   1.000
_cell.length_c   1.000
_cell.angle_alpha   90.00
_cell.angle_beta   90.00
_cell.angle_gamma   90.00
#
_symmetry.space_group_name_H-M   'P 1'
#
loop_
_entity.id
_entity.type
_entity.pdbx_description
1 polymer ?
#
loop_
_entity_poly.entity_id
_entity_poly.type
_entity_poly.pdbx_seq_one_letter_code
_entity_poly.pdbx_strand_id
1 'polypeptide(L)' 'MLDPTLAPGELGIVTRLDLLAFDVIGWDPVEKPTKDIPEPSPILGMLLAITGSVLLKTQIKSS' A
#
# COMPACT_ATOMS: atom_id res chain seq x y z
N MET A 1 10.65 -7.40 -16.83
CA MET A 1 10.54 -7.42 -18.29
C MET A 1 10.90 -6.03 -18.78
N LEU A 2 12.01 -5.94 -19.49
CA LEU A 2 12.61 -4.69 -19.96
C LEU A 2 12.48 -4.55 -21.48
N ASP A 3 11.46 -5.20 -22.06
CA ASP A 3 11.18 -5.11 -23.49
C ASP A 3 10.39 -3.81 -23.79
N PRO A 4 11.00 -2.81 -24.47
CA PRO A 4 10.33 -1.56 -24.78
C PRO A 4 9.32 -1.69 -25.93
N THR A 5 9.27 -2.85 -26.58
CA THR A 5 8.38 -3.11 -27.73
C THR A 5 7.08 -3.81 -27.34
N LEU A 6 6.92 -4.18 -26.07
CA LEU A 6 5.72 -4.86 -25.59
C LEU A 6 4.46 -4.00 -25.84
N ALA A 7 3.51 -4.58 -26.57
CA ALA A 7 2.25 -3.94 -26.90
C ALA A 7 1.09 -4.43 -25.99
N PRO A 8 0.01 -3.63 -25.86
CA PRO A 8 -1.20 -4.07 -25.16
C PRO A 8 -1.77 -5.36 -25.76
N GLY A 9 -1.97 -6.38 -24.91
CA GLY A 9 -2.48 -7.69 -25.32
C GLY A 9 -1.39 -8.77 -25.52
N GLU A 10 -0.12 -8.39 -25.47
CA GLU A 10 0.99 -9.33 -25.49
C GLU A 10 1.32 -9.87 -24.09
N LEU A 11 1.77 -11.12 -24.02
CA LEU A 11 2.24 -11.73 -22.78
C LEU A 11 3.71 -11.38 -22.56
N GLY A 12 3.95 -10.46 -21.63
CA GLY A 12 5.29 -10.17 -21.16
C GLY A 12 5.85 -11.32 -20.32
N ILE A 13 7.01 -11.87 -20.72
CA ILE A 13 7.71 -12.90 -19.97
C ILE A 13 8.87 -12.24 -19.21
N VAL A 14 8.90 -12.43 -17.88
CA VAL A 14 10.06 -12.04 -17.08
C VAL A 14 11.11 -13.14 -17.18
N THR A 15 12.29 -12.77 -17.66
CA THR A 15 13.45 -13.65 -17.80
C THR A 15 14.49 -13.37 -16.72
N ARG A 16 15.49 -14.25 -16.61
CA ARG A 16 16.63 -14.05 -15.71
C ARG A 16 17.44 -12.80 -16.05
N LEU A 17 17.51 -12.43 -17.34
CA LEU A 17 18.23 -11.23 -17.78
C LEU A 17 17.56 -9.95 -17.28
N ASP A 18 16.22 -9.94 -17.22
CA ASP A 18 15.48 -8.81 -16.64
C ASP A 18 15.81 -8.61 -15.15
N LEU A 19 15.96 -9.71 -14.42
CA LEU A 19 16.32 -9.67 -13.00
C LEU A 19 17.74 -9.15 -12.80
N LEU A 20 18.71 -9.68 -13.57
CA LEU A 20 20.10 -9.21 -13.51
C LEU A 20 20.24 -7.75 -13.91
N ALA A 21 19.43 -7.29 -14.86
CA ALA A 21 19.42 -5.89 -15.25
C ALA A 21 18.94 -4.98 -14.12
N PHE A 22 17.99 -5.41 -13.29
CA PHE A 22 17.59 -4.66 -12.08
C PHE A 22 18.73 -4.57 -11.06
N ASP A 23 19.49 -5.65 -10.86
CA ASP A 23 20.67 -5.63 -9.98
C ASP A 23 21.75 -4.66 -10.53
N VAL A 24 22.02 -4.70 -11.83
CA VAL A 24 23.06 -3.88 -12.48
C VAL A 24 22.72 -2.38 -12.47
N ILE A 25 21.45 -2.00 -12.62
CA ILE A 25 21.05 -0.58 -12.55
C ILE A 25 20.98 -0.06 -11.10
N GLY A 26 21.33 -0.89 -10.12
CA GLY A 26 21.27 -0.53 -8.70
C GLY A 26 19.83 -0.35 -8.22
N TRP A 27 18.88 -1.07 -8.83
CA TRP A 27 17.54 -1.25 -8.25
C TRP A 27 17.61 -2.24 -7.09
N ASP A 28 18.53 -1.99 -6.17
CA ASP A 28 18.41 -2.58 -4.86
C ASP A 28 17.24 -1.86 -4.19
N PRO A 29 16.29 -2.58 -3.57
CA PRO A 29 15.43 -1.94 -2.61
C PRO A 29 16.38 -1.39 -1.54
N VAL A 30 16.65 -0.08 -1.57
CA VAL A 30 17.22 0.66 -0.44
C VAL A 30 16.46 0.11 0.73
N GLU A 31 17.15 -0.62 1.62
CA GLU A 31 16.55 -1.36 2.73
C GLU A 31 15.44 -0.47 3.25
N LYS A 32 14.20 -0.79 2.86
CA LYS A 32 13.08 -0.04 3.40
C LYS A 32 13.29 -0.35 4.86
N PRO A 33 13.43 0.65 5.75
CA PRO A 33 12.95 0.39 7.08
C PRO A 33 11.55 -0.11 6.77
N THR A 34 11.26 -1.37 7.09
CA THR A 34 9.91 -1.76 7.41
C THR A 34 9.59 -0.85 8.57
N LYS A 35 9.24 0.40 8.25
CA LYS A 35 8.73 1.37 9.19
C LYS A 35 7.53 0.63 9.69
N ASP A 36 7.64 0.10 10.90
CA ASP A 36 6.63 -0.75 11.51
C ASP A 36 5.31 -0.03 11.29
N ILE A 37 4.55 -0.47 10.29
CA ILE A 37 3.25 0.09 10.02
C ILE A 37 2.45 -0.53 11.14
N PRO A 38 2.03 0.26 12.15
CA PRO A 38 1.29 -0.31 13.26
C PRO A 38 0.08 -1.00 12.64
N GLU A 39 -0.13 -2.27 13.00
CA GLU A 39 -1.32 -2.97 12.55
C GLU A 39 -2.55 -2.12 12.89
N PRO A 40 -3.55 -2.04 12.01
CA PRO A 40 -4.76 -1.28 12.28
C PRO A 40 -5.35 -1.78 13.59
N SER A 41 -5.25 -0.97 14.65
CA SER A 41 -5.74 -1.34 15.97
C SER A 41 -7.27 -1.45 15.92
N PRO A 42 -7.86 -2.65 16.06
CA PRO A 42 -9.31 -2.82 16.02
C PRO A 42 -9.98 -2.04 17.17
N ILE A 43 -9.26 -1.87 18.28
CA ILE A 43 -9.69 -1.12 19.46
C ILE A 43 -9.79 0.38 19.14
N LEU A 44 -8.79 0.95 18.45
CA LEU A 44 -8.81 2.36 18.08
C LEU A 44 -9.95 2.66 17.08
N GLY A 45 -10.14 1.77 16.10
CA GLY A 45 -11.25 1.88 15.14
C GLY A 45 -12.62 1.83 15.83
N MET A 46 -12.79 0.90 16.78
CA MET A 46 -14.02 0.78 17.57
C MET A 46 -14.26 2.03 18.44
N LEU A 47 -13.23 2.57 19.09
CA LEU A 47 -13.35 3.75 19.94
C LEU A 47 -13.75 4.98 19.14
N LEU A 48 -13.16 5.19 17.95
CA LEU A 48 -13.50 6.29 17.06
C LEU A 48 -14.94 6.18 16.55
N ALA A 49 -15.40 4.97 16.22
CA ALA A 49 -16.77 4.74 15.79
C ALA A 49 -17.79 5.04 16.91
N ILE A 50 -17.49 4.63 18.15
CA ILE A 50 -18.36 4.89 19.31
C ILE A 50 -18.40 6.38 19.62
N THR A 51 -17.24 7.03 19.75
CA THR A 51 -17.16 8.45 20.08
C THR A 51 -17.79 9.33 19.00
N GLY A 52 -17.55 9.03 17.72
CA GLY A 52 -18.20 9.71 16.60
C GLY A 52 -19.73 9.54 16.61
N SER A 53 -20.23 8.34 16.91
CA SER A 53 -21.68 8.07 16.97
C SER A 53 -22.36 8.78 18.15
N VAL A 54 -21.68 8.86 19.30
CA VAL A 54 -22.21 9.57 20.47
C VAL A 54 -22.24 11.07 20.21
N LEU A 55 -21.17 11.65 19.65
CA LEU A 55 -21.11 13.07 19.31
C LEU A 55 -22.16 13.45 18.27
N LEU A 56 -22.38 12.61 17.25
CA LEU A 56 -23.42 12.87 16.25
C LEU A 56 -24.82 12.85 16.87
N LYS A 57 -25.10 11.90 17.77
CA LYS A 57 -26.39 11.84 18.48
C LYS A 57 -26.63 13.02 19.41
N THR A 58 -25.59 13.55 20.07
CA THR A 58 -25.73 14.72 20.94
C THR A 58 -25.94 16.00 20.13
N GLN A 59 -25.29 16.15 18.97
CA GLN A 59 -25.51 17.27 18.05
C GLN A 59 -26.94 17.28 17.48
N ILE A 60 -27.45 16.12 17.05
CA ILE A 60 -28.81 16.00 16.49
C ILE A 60 -29.89 16.29 17.55
N LYS A 61 -29.66 15.92 18.81
CA LYS A 61 -30.62 16.16 19.91
C LYS A 61 -30.59 17.59 20.44
N SER A 62 -29.53 18.35 20.15
CA SER A 62 -29.33 19.73 20.62
C SER A 62 -29.79 20.80 19.61
N SER A 63 -30.28 20.40 18.44
CA SER A 63 -30.85 21.27 17.41
C SER A 63 -32.36 21.09 17.32
#